data_AF-A0A939YPL0-F1
#
_entry.id   AF-A0A939YPL0-F1
#
_cell.length_a   1.000
_cell.length_b   1.000
_cell.length_c   1.000
_cell.angle_alpha   90.00
_cell.angle_beta   90.00
_cell.angle_gamma   90.00
#
_symmetry.space_group_name_H-M   'P 1'
#
loop_
_entity.id
_entity.type
_entity.pdbx_description
1 polymer ?
#
loop_
_entity_poly.entity_id
_entity_poly.type
_entity_poly.pdbx_seq_one_letter_code
_entity_poly.pdbx_strand_id
1 'polypeptide(L)'
;MKITINPNGIWYHGSDQLFTELRGNSTITQWKELAEAFSHQPSQLSYDDNGVIYHNGTAKGYLYVIDEPIVVGFDIYQHPRTVMDENAEFLTKRPLKVKLICEL
;
A
#
# COMPACT_ATOMS: atom_id res chain seq x y z
N MET A 1 -15.38 -5.52 -4.77
CA MET A 1 -15.09 -6.60 -3.77
C MET A 1 -15.26 -6.08 -2.34
N LYS A 2 -15.58 -6.92 -1.33
CA LYS A 2 -15.60 -6.48 0.08
C LYS A 2 -14.23 -6.68 0.72
N ILE A 3 -13.53 -5.59 1.05
CA ILE A 3 -12.25 -5.60 1.76
C ILE A 3 -12.47 -5.18 3.21
N THR A 4 -11.90 -5.93 4.15
CA THR A 4 -11.94 -5.61 5.58
C THR A 4 -10.54 -5.35 6.10
N ILE A 5 -10.35 -4.26 6.85
CA ILE A 5 -9.10 -4.02 7.56
C ILE A 5 -9.12 -4.60 8.97
N ASN A 6 -7.95 -5.02 9.44
CA ASN A 6 -7.66 -5.27 10.85
C ASN A 6 -6.88 -4.05 11.40
N PRO A 7 -7.41 -3.27 12.36
CA PRO A 7 -6.68 -2.14 12.93
C PRO A 7 -5.29 -2.46 13.49
N ASN A 8 -5.06 -3.71 13.91
CA ASN A 8 -3.78 -4.23 14.40
C ASN A 8 -3.04 -5.08 13.35
N GLY A 9 -3.48 -5.04 12.09
CA GLY A 9 -2.91 -5.80 10.98
C GLY A 9 -1.62 -5.18 10.45
N ILE A 10 -0.96 -5.93 9.57
CA ILE A 10 0.24 -5.46 8.87
C ILE A 10 -0.18 -4.53 7.75
N TRP A 11 0.58 -3.45 7.59
CA TRP A 11 0.43 -2.52 6.50
C TRP A 11 1.63 -2.57 5.58
N TYR A 12 1.36 -2.62 4.29
CA TYR A 12 2.34 -2.75 3.22
C TYR A 12 2.44 -1.46 2.41
N HIS A 13 3.63 -1.25 1.87
CA HIS A 13 3.89 -0.20 0.89
C HIS A 13 4.77 -0.78 -0.22
N GLY A 14 4.44 -0.45 -1.46
CA GLY A 14 5.24 -0.79 -2.64
C GLY A 14 5.91 0.44 -3.23
N SER A 15 7.19 0.34 -3.55
CA SER A 15 7.94 1.38 -4.27
C SER A 15 9.05 0.78 -5.11
N ASP A 16 9.49 1.50 -6.13
CA ASP A 16 10.70 1.22 -6.92
C ASP A 16 11.98 1.78 -6.29
N GLN A 17 11.89 2.36 -5.09
CA GLN A 17 13.00 3.00 -4.39
C GLN A 17 13.32 2.29 -3.07
N LEU A 18 14.59 2.41 -2.65
CA LEU A 18 15.09 1.94 -1.35
C LEU A 18 15.06 3.06 -0.31
N PHE A 19 14.38 2.84 0.81
CA PHE A 19 14.30 3.79 1.94
C PHE A 19 13.92 3.07 3.25
N THR A 20 14.11 3.79 4.36
CA THR A 20 13.75 3.33 5.72
C THR A 20 12.64 4.15 6.35
N GLU A 21 12.22 5.24 5.70
CA GLU A 21 11.13 6.10 6.14
C GLU A 21 10.23 6.44 4.94
N LEU A 22 8.95 6.14 5.10
CA LEU A 22 7.89 6.51 4.18
C LEU A 22 7.42 7.92 4.51
N ARG A 23 7.24 8.76 3.51
CA ARG A 23 6.77 10.14 3.70
C ARG A 23 5.29 10.18 4.10
N GLY A 24 4.85 11.32 4.62
CA GLY A 24 3.43 11.64 4.72
C GLY A 24 2.78 11.73 3.33
N ASN A 25 1.47 11.47 3.25
CA ASN A 25 0.69 11.36 2.01
C ASN A 25 1.16 10.25 1.06
N SER A 26 1.81 9.22 1.60
CA SER A 26 2.12 8.00 0.85
C SER A 26 0.99 6.98 1.00
N THR A 27 0.79 6.17 -0.04
CA THR A 27 -0.23 5.11 -0.06
C THR A 27 0.26 3.85 0.64
N ILE A 28 -0.58 3.25 1.47
CA ILE A 28 -0.35 1.96 2.11
C ILE A 28 -1.62 1.09 2.03
N THR A 29 -1.47 -0.22 2.18
CA THR A 29 -2.60 -1.16 2.14
C THR A 29 -2.34 -2.39 3.02
N GLN A 30 -3.40 -3.04 3.51
CA GLN A 30 -3.26 -4.37 4.13
C GLN A 30 -3.30 -5.50 3.10
N TRP A 31 -3.62 -5.20 1.85
CA TRP A 31 -3.58 -6.15 0.76
C TRP A 31 -2.18 -6.21 0.17
N LYS A 32 -1.42 -7.24 0.55
CA LYS A 32 -0.03 -7.40 0.18
C LYS A 32 0.19 -7.36 -1.34
N GLU A 33 -0.55 -8.15 -2.10
CA GLU A 33 -0.41 -8.27 -3.56
C GLU A 33 -0.71 -6.94 -4.28
N LEU A 34 -1.60 -6.12 -3.71
CA LEU A 34 -1.84 -4.76 -4.23
C LEU A 34 -0.64 -3.85 -4.03
N ALA A 35 0.02 -3.91 -2.86
CA ALA A 35 1.27 -3.19 -2.64
C ALA A 35 2.38 -3.69 -3.58
N GLU A 36 2.49 -5.00 -3.81
CA GLU A 36 3.44 -5.57 -4.76
C GLU A 36 3.22 -5.01 -6.18
N ALA A 37 1.98 -5.01 -6.67
CA ALA A 37 1.63 -4.47 -7.97
C ALA A 37 1.94 -2.96 -8.11
N PHE A 38 1.68 -2.17 -7.07
CA PHE A 38 2.04 -0.74 -7.04
C PHE A 38 3.54 -0.49 -7.02
N SER A 39 4.34 -1.42 -6.47
CA SER A 39 5.80 -1.26 -6.39
C SER A 39 6.45 -1.12 -7.76
N HIS A 40 5.84 -1.70 -8.80
CA HIS A 40 6.32 -1.66 -10.17
C HIS A 40 6.01 -0.35 -10.93
N GLN A 41 5.57 0.71 -10.24
CA GLN A 41 5.19 2.02 -10.79
C GLN A 41 4.23 1.92 -12.00
N PRO A 42 3.09 1.21 -11.87
CA PRO A 42 2.13 1.13 -12.96
C PRO A 42 1.52 2.49 -13.28
N SER A 43 1.26 2.73 -14.57
CA SER A 43 0.38 3.84 -14.99
C SER A 43 -1.09 3.41 -15.01
N GLN A 44 -1.34 2.10 -15.08
CA GLN A 44 -2.67 1.50 -14.98
C GLN A 44 -2.59 0.28 -14.07
N LEU A 45 -3.48 0.26 -13.08
CA LEU A 45 -3.69 -0.86 -12.18
C LEU A 45 -5.19 -1.00 -11.92
N SER A 46 -5.69 -2.23 -11.98
CA SER A 46 -7.06 -2.59 -11.66
C SER A 46 -7.12 -4.00 -11.06
N TYR A 47 -8.28 -4.37 -10.53
CA TYR A 47 -8.58 -5.75 -10.17
C TYR A 47 -10.04 -6.07 -10.45
N ASP A 48 -10.33 -7.35 -10.65
CA ASP A 48 -11.70 -7.83 -10.83
C ASP A 48 -12.39 -8.14 -9.48
N ASP A 49 -13.66 -8.57 -9.54
CA ASP A 49 -14.44 -8.89 -8.34
C ASP A 49 -13.90 -10.11 -7.54
N ASN A 50 -13.00 -10.90 -8.13
CA ASN A 50 -12.31 -12.01 -7.47
C ASN A 50 -10.97 -11.58 -6.85
N GLY A 51 -10.60 -10.30 -6.99
CA GLY A 51 -9.33 -9.76 -6.52
C GLY A 51 -8.14 -10.12 -7.41
N VAL A 52 -8.36 -10.52 -8.66
CA VAL A 52 -7.26 -10.73 -9.61
C VAL A 52 -6.73 -9.38 -10.06
N ILE A 53 -5.47 -9.09 -9.74
CA ILE A 53 -4.82 -7.80 -10.02
C ILE A 53 -4.20 -7.79 -11.42
N TYR A 54 -4.44 -6.72 -12.16
CA TYR A 54 -3.84 -6.42 -13.46
C TYR A 54 -3.13 -5.08 -13.39
N HIS A 55 -1.87 -5.03 -13.82
CA HIS A 55 -1.12 -3.78 -13.91
C HIS A 55 -0.13 -3.80 -15.07
N ASN A 56 0.30 -2.62 -15.52
CA ASN A 56 1.28 -2.45 -16.59
C ASN A 56 2.65 -1.96 -16.11
N GLY A 57 2.87 -1.92 -14.80
CA GLY A 57 4.15 -1.53 -14.20
C GLY A 57 5.27 -2.50 -14.54
N THR A 58 6.46 -1.97 -14.81
CA THR A 58 7.66 -2.75 -15.16
C THR A 58 8.90 -2.33 -14.36
N ALA A 59 8.77 -1.36 -13.45
CA ALA A 59 9.89 -0.95 -12.60
C ALA A 59 10.26 -2.11 -11.67
N LYS A 60 11.52 -2.15 -11.25
CA LYS A 60 11.96 -3.09 -10.21
C LYS A 60 11.22 -2.76 -8.91
N GLY A 61 10.59 -3.76 -8.29
CA GLY A 61 9.71 -3.55 -7.14
C GLY A 61 10.41 -3.82 -5.81
N TYR A 62 10.04 -3.07 -4.78
CA TYR A 62 10.40 -3.34 -3.39
C TYR A 62 9.15 -3.30 -2.53
N LEU A 63 9.01 -4.30 -1.67
CA LEU A 63 7.90 -4.40 -0.74
C LEU A 63 8.36 -4.10 0.68
N TYR A 64 7.61 -3.23 1.34
CA TYR A 64 7.85 -2.78 2.70
C TYR A 64 6.69 -3.13 3.62
N VAL A 65 7.00 -3.26 4.91
CA VAL A 65 6.01 -3.19 5.99
C VAL A 65 6.23 -1.92 6.80
N ILE A 66 5.15 -1.37 7.36
CA ILE A 66 5.25 -0.33 8.38
C ILE A 66 5.84 -0.94 9.66
N ASP A 67 6.97 -0.41 10.12
CA ASP A 67 7.78 -0.94 11.24
C ASP A 67 7.61 -0.09 12.50
N GLU A 68 6.39 0.38 12.73
CA GLU A 68 5.99 1.08 13.95
C GLU A 68 4.47 0.99 14.16
N PRO A 69 3.98 1.19 15.40
CA PRO A 69 2.54 1.26 15.66
C PRO A 69 1.89 2.43 14.92
N ILE A 70 0.72 2.17 14.32
CA ILE A 70 -0.11 3.20 13.69
C ILE A 70 -1.58 3.03 14.07
N VAL A 71 -2.31 4.14 14.14
CA VAL A 71 -3.72 4.20 14.51
C VAL A 71 -4.54 4.73 13.33
N VAL A 72 -5.52 3.94 12.90
CA VAL A 72 -6.47 4.33 11.85
C VAL A 72 -7.25 5.57 12.29
N GLY A 73 -7.40 6.55 11.41
CA GLY A 73 -8.02 7.84 11.67
C GLY A 73 -7.06 8.88 12.24
N PHE A 74 -5.98 8.49 12.90
CA PHE A 74 -4.98 9.40 13.46
C PHE A 74 -3.71 9.49 12.61
N ASP A 75 -3.07 8.35 12.33
CA ASP A 75 -1.84 8.26 11.53
C ASP A 75 -2.12 8.01 10.06
N ILE A 76 -3.23 7.33 9.77
CA ILE A 76 -3.63 6.94 8.40
C ILE A 76 -5.13 7.15 8.20
N TYR A 77 -5.56 7.29 6.96
CA TYR A 77 -6.97 7.48 6.62
C TYR A 77 -7.27 6.91 5.23
N GLN A 78 -8.52 6.50 5.01
CA GLN A 78 -8.98 6.01 3.72
C GLN A 78 -8.60 7.00 2.62
N HIS A 79 -8.03 6.51 1.51
CA HIS A 79 -7.66 7.37 0.39
C HIS A 79 -8.93 8.08 -0.14
N PRO A 80 -9.04 9.42 -0.03
CA PRO A 80 -10.31 10.12 -0.20
C PRO A 80 -10.74 10.29 -1.66
N ARG A 81 -9.83 10.04 -2.60
CA ARG A 81 -10.03 10.20 -4.05
C ARG A 81 -9.55 8.98 -4.81
N THR A 82 -9.88 7.80 -4.29
CA THR A 82 -9.63 6.53 -5.00
C THR A 82 -10.87 6.08 -5.76
N VAL A 83 -10.66 5.33 -6.83
CA VAL A 83 -11.70 4.56 -7.53
C VAL A 83 -11.71 3.09 -7.08
N MET A 84 -10.78 2.71 -6.20
CA MET A 84 -10.72 1.37 -5.61
C MET A 84 -11.80 1.18 -4.55
N ASP A 85 -12.09 -0.07 -4.23
CA ASP A 85 -13.00 -0.44 -3.15
C ASP A 85 -12.58 0.20 -1.81
N GLU A 86 -13.57 0.44 -0.95
CA GLU A 86 -13.33 0.84 0.43
C GLU A 86 -12.37 -0.14 1.11
N ASN A 87 -11.45 0.38 1.93
CA ASN A 87 -10.38 -0.35 2.60
C ASN A 87 -9.26 -0.90 1.69
N ALA A 88 -9.30 -0.70 0.38
CA ALA A 88 -8.22 -1.14 -0.52
C ALA A 88 -6.91 -0.39 -0.27
N GLU A 89 -6.99 0.93 -0.04
CA GLU A 89 -5.80 1.77 0.14
C GLU A 89 -6.04 2.96 1.08
N PHE A 90 -4.99 3.33 1.80
CA PHE A 90 -4.97 4.38 2.81
C PHE A 90 -3.80 5.32 2.56
N LEU A 91 -3.94 6.57 3.00
CA LEU A 91 -2.87 7.55 3.00
C LEU A 91 -2.29 7.75 4.40
N THR A 92 -0.98 7.92 4.47
CA THR A 92 -0.27 8.33 5.69
C THR A 92 -0.47 9.83 5.95
N LYS A 93 -0.57 10.22 7.23
CA LYS A 93 -0.64 11.64 7.66
C LYS A 93 0.70 12.21 8.10
N ARG A 94 1.64 11.33 8.44
CA ARG A 94 2.98 11.66 8.91
C ARG A 94 3.99 10.68 8.32
N PRO A 95 5.30 10.97 8.42
CA PRO A 95 6.31 9.99 8.12
C PRO A 95 6.20 8.76 9.03
N LEU A 96 6.46 7.58 8.44
CA LEU A 96 6.40 6.28 9.11
C LEU A 96 7.67 5.49 8.79
N LYS A 97 8.26 4.85 9.80
CA LYS A 97 9.33 3.89 9.63
C LYS A 97 8.84 2.69 8.86
N VAL A 98 9.68 2.22 7.95
CA VAL A 98 9.41 1.02 7.17
C VAL A 98 10.57 0.07 7.22
N LYS A 99 10.26 -1.21 7.04
CA LYS A 99 11.23 -2.29 6.88
C LYS A 99 11.00 -2.97 5.54
N LEU A 100 12.05 -3.04 4.73
CA LEU A 100 12.06 -3.82 3.50
C LEU A 100 11.88 -5.30 3.84
N ILE A 101 10.97 -5.99 3.15
CA ILE A 101 10.72 -7.42 3.34
C ILE A 101 11.11 -8.27 2.14
N CYS A 102 11.01 -7.74 0.91
CA CYS A 102 11.53 -8.40 -0.29
C CYS A 102 11.73 -7.45 -1.47
N GLU A 103 12.51 -7.93 -2.43
CA GLU A 103 12.67 -7.38 -3.79
C GLU A 103 11.80 -8.19 -4.76
N LEU A 104 11.20 -7.53 -5.75
CA LEU A 104 10.21 -8.06 -6.70
C LEU A 104 10.62 -7.80 -8.16
#